data_AF-A0A4W4HIX7-F1
#
_entry.id   AF-A0A4W4HIX7-F1
#
_cell.length_a   1.000
_cell.length_b   1.000
_cell.length_c   1.000
_cell.angle_alpha   90.00
_cell.angle_beta   90.00
_cell.angle_gamma   90.00
#
_symmetry.space_group_name_H-M   'P 1'
#
loop_
_entity.id
_entity.type
_entity.pdbx_description
1 polymer ?
#
loop_
_entity_poly.entity_id
_entity_poly.type
_entity_poly.pdbx_seq_one_letter_code
_entity_poly.pdbx_strand_id
1 'polypeptide(L)'
;MKVVSNMAALGIIKYVRTTFCAVQCALTRNTLPVRLSSLPQLSFFGCTPNRGIRQVVEKQEGKTTVIEGVTVPTPESPQPPNPTAKCPIYQWNLQNKYTYTDVLLLSQFIRSDGGMLPRRITGLCAQEHNKIAICVQMAHRAGLLPNHRPRLPEGHTPKPKPNPPLNRYLTRYSLKSVKPIYRKGLKWCKVRMPVGHPALKNNVRYSLKPIYTKH
;
A
#
# COMPACT_ATOMS: atom_id res chain seq x y z
N MET A 1 48.02 36.66 -7.51
CA MET A 1 47.84 36.52 -8.97
C MET A 1 46.58 35.72 -9.22
N LYS A 2 45.59 36.33 -9.90
CA LYS A 2 44.39 35.67 -10.42
C LYS A 2 44.79 34.79 -11.61
N VAL A 3 44.24 33.58 -11.74
CA VAL A 3 43.69 33.07 -13.02
C VAL A 3 42.56 32.08 -12.70
N VAL A 4 41.38 32.45 -13.16
CA VAL A 4 40.20 31.60 -13.37
C VAL A 4 40.44 30.78 -14.64
N SER A 5 40.03 29.52 -14.70
CA SER A 5 39.69 28.91 -15.99
C SER A 5 38.59 27.87 -15.86
N ASN A 6 37.47 28.18 -16.51
CA ASN A 6 36.39 27.29 -16.90
C ASN A 6 36.90 26.19 -17.84
N MET A 7 36.32 25.00 -17.78
CA MET A 7 36.03 24.22 -18.98
C MET A 7 34.74 23.41 -18.80
N ALA A 8 33.75 23.78 -19.62
CA ALA A 8 32.63 22.94 -20.00
C ALA A 8 33.07 22.04 -21.17
N ALA A 9 32.58 20.79 -21.23
CA ALA A 9 32.09 20.14 -22.46
C ALA A 9 31.91 18.62 -22.32
N LEU A 10 30.68 18.19 -22.67
CA LEU A 10 30.31 17.03 -23.49
C LEU A 10 30.47 15.60 -22.93
N GLY A 11 29.32 14.93 -22.81
CA GLY A 11 29.19 13.48 -22.56
C GLY A 11 27.82 12.97 -22.99
N ILE A 12 27.77 12.40 -24.19
CA ILE A 12 26.62 12.06 -25.03
C ILE A 12 25.56 11.13 -24.41
N ILE A 13 24.32 11.45 -24.78
CA ILE A 13 23.04 10.71 -24.71
C ILE A 13 23.17 9.21 -25.01
N LYS A 14 22.58 8.37 -24.14
CA LYS A 14 21.97 7.08 -24.53
C LYS A 14 20.79 6.73 -23.61
N TYR A 15 19.57 6.84 -24.11
CA TYR A 15 18.72 5.64 -24.24
C TYR A 15 17.54 5.91 -25.16
N VAL A 16 17.54 5.20 -26.29
CA VAL A 16 16.43 5.04 -27.22
C VAL A 16 15.54 3.94 -26.70
N ARG A 17 14.23 4.20 -26.63
CA ARG A 17 13.20 3.24 -27.06
C ARG A 17 11.92 3.97 -27.43
N THR A 18 11.79 4.20 -28.72
CA THR A 18 10.54 4.19 -29.47
C THR A 18 9.74 2.92 -29.09
N THR A 19 8.41 2.93 -28.99
CA THR A 19 7.50 3.14 -30.11
C THR A 19 6.17 3.78 -29.70
N PHE A 20 5.76 4.77 -30.50
CA PHE A 20 4.39 5.20 -30.71
C PHE A 20 3.59 4.07 -31.37
N CYS A 21 2.31 3.91 -31.00
CA CYS A 21 1.32 3.30 -31.90
C CYS A 21 0.29 4.38 -32.24
N ALA A 22 0.20 4.66 -33.53
CA ALA A 22 -0.48 5.80 -34.11
C ALA A 22 -2.01 5.67 -34.05
N VAL A 23 -2.65 6.80 -33.77
CA VAL A 23 -4.04 7.06 -34.08
C VAL A 23 -4.13 7.20 -35.60
N GLN A 24 -4.95 6.38 -36.25
CA GLN A 24 -5.29 6.59 -37.65
C GLN A 24 -6.80 6.84 -37.75
N CYS A 25 -7.13 8.11 -37.92
CA CYS A 25 -8.44 8.57 -38.36
C CYS A 25 -8.64 8.14 -39.82
N ALA A 26 -9.73 7.41 -40.11
CA ALA A 26 -10.29 7.32 -41.45
C ALA A 26 -11.52 8.23 -41.50
N LEU A 27 -11.37 9.37 -42.19
CA LEU A 27 -12.47 10.24 -42.60
C LEU A 27 -12.95 9.74 -43.97
N THR A 28 -14.15 9.17 -44.02
CA THR A 28 -14.95 9.09 -45.26
C THR A 28 -16.33 9.69 -44.98
N ARG A 29 -16.74 10.61 -45.87
CA ARG A 29 -17.94 11.44 -45.78
C ARG A 29 -19.20 10.60 -45.99
N ASN A 30 -20.27 10.89 -45.24
CA ASN A 30 -21.53 11.46 -45.77
C ASN A 30 -22.60 11.62 -44.67
N THR A 31 -23.13 12.86 -44.58
CA THR A 31 -24.47 13.30 -44.13
C THR A 31 -25.14 12.72 -42.87
N LEU A 32 -25.29 13.56 -41.83
CA LEU A 32 -26.49 13.89 -41.01
C LEU A 32 -26.06 14.43 -39.61
N PRO A 33 -26.76 15.40 -38.99
CA PRO A 33 -26.32 15.98 -37.73
C PRO A 33 -26.83 15.14 -36.54
N VAL A 34 -25.95 14.34 -35.94
CA VAL A 34 -26.24 13.64 -34.68
C VAL A 34 -25.53 14.36 -33.54
N ARG A 35 -26.32 14.70 -32.52
CA ARG A 35 -25.94 15.44 -31.31
C ARG A 35 -24.70 14.85 -30.66
N LEU A 36 -23.76 15.73 -30.30
CA LEU A 36 -22.57 15.41 -29.51
C LEU A 36 -22.99 15.11 -28.06
N SER A 37 -23.19 13.84 -27.73
CA SER A 37 -23.34 13.39 -26.34
C SER A 37 -22.49 12.14 -26.11
N SER A 38 -21.64 12.22 -25.09
CA SER A 38 -20.74 11.18 -24.56
C SER A 38 -19.44 10.92 -25.34
N LEU A 39 -18.41 11.74 -25.03
CA LEU A 39 -17.04 11.23 -25.09
C LEU A 39 -16.94 10.10 -24.05
N PRO A 40 -16.54 8.87 -24.42
CA PRO A 40 -16.22 7.87 -23.41
C PRO A 40 -15.04 8.42 -22.62
N GLN A 41 -15.21 8.57 -21.31
CA GLN A 41 -14.12 8.86 -20.40
C GLN A 41 -13.09 7.74 -20.58
N LEU A 42 -12.01 8.04 -21.31
CA LEU A 42 -10.85 7.16 -21.41
C LEU A 42 -10.38 6.88 -19.99
N SER A 43 -10.69 5.68 -19.50
CA SER A 43 -10.09 5.16 -18.28
C SER A 43 -8.59 5.17 -18.51
N PHE A 44 -7.92 6.09 -17.85
CA PHE A 44 -6.47 6.29 -17.94
C PHE A 44 -5.77 5.03 -17.43
N PHE A 45 -5.62 4.03 -18.29
CA PHE A 45 -4.72 2.89 -18.11
C PHE A 45 -3.28 3.38 -18.35
N GLY A 46 -2.88 4.41 -17.62
CA GLY A 46 -1.49 4.82 -17.56
C GLY A 46 -0.75 3.85 -16.66
N CYS A 47 0.25 3.14 -17.20
CA CYS A 47 1.36 2.65 -16.39
C CYS A 47 1.90 3.86 -15.63
N THR A 48 1.60 3.98 -14.34
CA THR A 48 2.18 5.04 -13.51
C THR A 48 3.69 4.81 -13.53
N PRO A 49 4.50 5.75 -14.05
CA PRO A 49 5.94 5.58 -14.04
C PRO A 49 6.40 5.41 -12.59
N ASN A 50 7.24 4.40 -12.32
CA ASN A 50 7.84 4.22 -11.01
C ASN A 50 8.87 5.34 -10.79
N ARG A 51 8.44 6.44 -10.17
CA ARG A 51 9.26 7.66 -9.98
C ARG A 51 10.05 7.67 -8.66
N GLY A 52 10.19 6.52 -8.01
CA GLY A 52 10.85 6.40 -6.70
C GLY A 52 10.10 7.15 -5.59
N ILE A 53 10.69 7.18 -4.39
CA ILE A 53 10.17 7.95 -3.26
C ILE A 53 10.56 9.41 -3.44
N ARG A 54 9.57 10.32 -3.31
CA ARG A 54 9.78 11.77 -3.37
C ARG A 54 9.34 12.40 -2.06
N GLN A 55 10.16 13.29 -1.53
CA GLN A 55 9.89 14.08 -0.35
C GLN A 55 9.65 15.53 -0.77
N VAL A 56 8.55 16.11 -0.29
CA VAL A 56 8.26 17.54 -0.44
C VAL A 56 8.93 18.26 0.72
N VAL A 57 9.77 19.24 0.41
CA VAL A 57 10.47 20.06 1.40
C VAL A 57 10.03 21.51 1.21
N GLU A 58 9.56 22.12 2.29
CA GLU A 58 9.16 23.53 2.32
C GLU A 58 10.26 24.33 3.00
N LYS A 59 10.76 25.37 2.33
CA LYS A 59 11.75 26.33 2.84
C LYS A 59 11.13 27.73 2.83
N GLN A 60 11.24 28.46 3.94
CA GLN A 60 10.76 29.85 4.02
C GLN A 60 11.95 30.79 4.06
N GLU A 61 12.09 31.61 3.02
CA GLU A 61 13.11 32.66 2.91
C GLU A 61 12.40 34.03 3.02
N GLY A 62 12.31 34.54 4.25
CA GLY A 62 11.59 35.78 4.54
C GLY A 62 10.09 35.66 4.25
N LYS A 63 9.60 36.35 3.20
CA LYS A 63 8.19 36.32 2.76
C LYS A 63 7.91 35.30 1.65
N THR A 64 8.95 34.66 1.09
CA THR A 64 8.81 33.73 -0.04
C THR A 64 8.90 32.29 0.46
N THR A 65 7.95 31.44 0.05
CA THR A 65 7.93 30.01 0.38
C THR A 65 8.35 29.20 -0.84
N VAL A 66 9.50 28.54 -0.76
CA VAL A 66 10.03 27.68 -1.82
C VAL A 66 9.67 26.23 -1.50
N ILE A 67 9.00 25.55 -2.44
CA ILE A 67 8.57 24.16 -2.29
C ILE A 67 9.35 23.29 -3.29
N GLU A 68 10.21 22.40 -2.79
CA GLU A 68 11.07 21.54 -3.59
C GLU A 68 10.66 20.07 -3.49
N GLY A 69 10.78 19.33 -4.59
CA GLY A 69 10.60 17.88 -4.63
C GLY A 69 11.93 17.15 -4.67
N VAL A 70 12.40 16.64 -3.53
CA VAL A 70 13.65 15.90 -3.42
C VAL A 70 13.40 14.41 -3.64
N THR A 71 14.19 13.78 -4.51
CA THR A 71 14.12 12.32 -4.74
C THR A 71 14.99 11.61 -3.71
N VAL A 72 14.38 10.70 -2.94
CA VAL A 72 15.09 9.92 -1.92
C VAL A 72 15.65 8.65 -2.55
N PRO A 73 16.94 8.31 -2.35
CA PRO A 73 17.50 7.08 -2.88
C PRO A 73 16.79 5.88 -2.28
N THR A 74 16.40 4.93 -3.12
CA THR A 74 15.75 3.69 -2.71
C THR A 74 16.79 2.57 -2.70
N PRO A 75 16.84 1.73 -1.65
CA PRO A 75 17.79 0.62 -1.62
C PRO A 75 17.49 -0.37 -2.76
N GLU A 76 18.54 -0.95 -3.32
CA GLU A 76 18.41 -1.98 -4.34
C GLU A 76 17.82 -3.26 -3.73
N SER A 77 16.81 -3.84 -4.40
CA SER A 77 16.18 -5.06 -3.96
C SER A 77 16.94 -6.30 -4.47
N PRO A 78 17.11 -7.35 -3.65
CA PRO A 78 17.69 -8.61 -4.12
C PRO A 78 16.87 -9.25 -5.24
N GLN A 79 17.51 -10.11 -6.03
CA GLN A 79 16.84 -10.82 -7.11
C GLN A 79 15.84 -11.86 -6.56
N PRO A 80 14.62 -11.92 -7.12
CA PRO A 80 13.60 -12.86 -6.64
C PRO A 80 13.90 -14.29 -7.10
N PRO A 81 13.52 -15.31 -6.30
CA PRO A 81 13.72 -16.72 -6.65
C PRO A 81 12.84 -17.19 -7.81
N ASN A 82 11.69 -16.54 -8.04
CA ASN A 82 10.79 -16.85 -9.16
C ASN A 82 10.52 -15.58 -9.99
N PRO A 83 11.32 -15.31 -11.04
CA PRO A 83 11.15 -14.11 -11.86
C PRO A 83 9.92 -14.17 -12.78
N THR A 84 9.34 -15.35 -13.02
CA THR A 84 8.22 -15.55 -13.95
C THR A 84 6.90 -15.02 -13.41
N ALA A 85 6.74 -15.00 -12.08
CA ALA A 85 5.50 -14.55 -11.45
C ALA A 85 5.32 -13.02 -11.57
N LYS A 86 4.07 -12.56 -11.74
CA LYS A 86 3.76 -11.13 -11.87
C LYS A 86 3.65 -10.40 -10.53
N CYS A 87 3.15 -11.08 -9.49
CA CYS A 87 2.91 -10.47 -8.18
C CYS A 87 4.13 -10.67 -7.27
N PRO A 88 4.59 -9.63 -6.55
CA PRO A 88 5.79 -9.72 -5.71
C PRO A 88 5.75 -10.90 -4.71
N ILE A 89 4.62 -11.11 -4.03
CA ILE A 89 4.48 -12.23 -3.08
C ILE A 89 4.70 -13.60 -3.74
N TYR A 90 4.30 -13.76 -4.99
CA TYR A 90 4.49 -15.01 -5.73
C TYR A 90 5.91 -15.12 -6.29
N GLN A 91 6.53 -14.01 -6.68
CA GLN A 91 7.95 -13.98 -7.06
C GLN A 91 8.86 -14.47 -5.93
N TRP A 92 8.48 -14.14 -4.69
CA TRP A 92 9.19 -14.56 -3.48
C TRP A 92 8.71 -15.90 -2.89
N ASN A 93 7.78 -16.61 -3.55
CA ASN A 93 7.21 -17.87 -3.05
C ASN A 93 6.62 -17.79 -1.63
N LEU A 94 6.11 -16.60 -1.24
CA LEU A 94 5.53 -16.32 0.08
C LEU A 94 4.02 -16.56 0.16
N GLN A 95 3.41 -17.09 -0.90
CA GLN A 95 1.99 -17.40 -0.92
C GLN A 95 1.57 -18.25 0.27
N ASN A 96 0.50 -17.83 0.97
CA ASN A 96 -0.09 -18.58 2.08
C ASN A 96 0.85 -18.85 3.28
N LYS A 97 2.03 -18.21 3.35
CA LYS A 97 3.02 -18.45 4.41
C LYS A 97 3.07 -17.35 5.47
N TYR A 98 2.65 -16.13 5.11
CA TYR A 98 2.76 -14.97 6.00
C TYR A 98 1.52 -14.77 6.89
N THR A 99 1.75 -14.15 8.05
CA THR A 99 0.78 -13.86 9.10
C THR A 99 0.89 -12.40 9.55
N TYR A 100 -0.02 -11.93 10.42
CA TYR A 100 0.02 -10.57 10.99
C TYR A 100 1.24 -10.29 11.87
N THR A 101 1.95 -11.35 12.28
CA THR A 101 3.19 -11.30 13.07
C THR A 101 4.40 -10.88 12.25
N ASP A 102 4.35 -11.02 10.93
CA ASP A 102 5.51 -10.89 10.06
C ASP A 102 5.74 -9.43 9.69
N VAL A 103 6.12 -8.64 10.71
CA VAL A 103 6.24 -7.18 10.64
C VAL A 103 7.23 -6.74 9.57
N LEU A 104 8.30 -7.51 9.33
CA LEU A 104 9.31 -7.21 8.32
C LEU A 104 8.77 -7.23 6.88
N LEU A 105 7.78 -8.09 6.61
CA LEU A 105 7.11 -8.14 5.32
C LEU A 105 6.05 -7.03 5.23
N LEU A 106 5.27 -6.86 6.30
CA LEU A 106 4.17 -5.89 6.33
C LEU A 106 4.68 -4.44 6.23
N SER A 107 5.82 -4.13 6.86
CA SER A 107 6.43 -2.79 6.87
C SER A 107 6.78 -2.27 5.48
N GLN A 108 7.04 -3.17 4.53
CA GLN A 108 7.39 -2.81 3.15
C GLN A 108 6.20 -2.22 2.37
N PHE A 109 4.96 -2.57 2.76
CA PHE A 109 3.74 -2.17 2.04
C PHE A 109 2.96 -1.05 2.74
N ILE A 110 3.49 -0.49 3.82
CA ILE A 110 2.86 0.59 4.59
C ILE A 110 3.63 1.89 4.47
N ARG A 111 2.94 3.00 4.71
CA ARG A 111 3.51 4.34 4.83
C ARG A 111 4.11 4.54 6.22
N SER A 112 4.85 5.63 6.38
CA SER A 112 5.31 6.11 7.71
C SER A 112 4.15 6.25 8.70
N ASP A 113 2.96 6.62 8.23
CA ASP A 113 1.83 6.94 9.10
C ASP A 113 0.97 5.70 9.46
N GLY A 114 1.35 4.50 8.98
CA GLY A 114 0.60 3.25 9.14
C GLY A 114 -0.50 3.02 8.10
N GLY A 115 -0.66 3.92 7.13
CA GLY A 115 -1.57 3.72 6.01
C GLY A 115 -1.04 2.68 5.02
N MET A 116 -1.92 1.85 4.45
CA MET A 116 -1.56 0.90 3.40
C MET A 116 -1.24 1.63 2.08
N LEU A 117 -0.19 1.20 1.37
CA LEU A 117 0.13 1.72 0.03
C LEU A 117 -0.91 1.27 -1.01
N PRO A 118 -1.20 2.07 -2.05
CA PRO A 118 -2.18 1.70 -3.07
C PRO A 118 -1.68 0.54 -3.94
N ARG A 119 -2.60 -0.36 -4.31
CA ARG A 119 -2.31 -1.58 -5.09
C ARG A 119 -1.50 -1.31 -6.37
N ARG A 120 -1.85 -0.26 -7.11
CA ARG A 120 -1.19 0.14 -8.37
C ARG A 120 0.31 0.41 -8.22
N ILE A 121 0.74 0.83 -7.02
CA ILE A 121 2.14 1.11 -6.71
C ILE A 121 2.82 -0.16 -6.16
N THR A 122 2.15 -0.89 -5.27
CA THR A 122 2.72 -2.12 -4.69
C THR A 122 2.91 -3.27 -5.69
N GLY A 123 2.21 -3.27 -6.83
CA GLY A 123 2.25 -4.37 -7.80
C GLY A 123 1.58 -5.66 -7.33
N LEU A 124 0.88 -5.65 -6.19
CA LEU A 124 0.23 -6.83 -5.64
C LEU A 124 -1.04 -7.24 -6.40
N CYS A 125 -1.26 -8.55 -6.44
CA CYS A 125 -2.52 -9.16 -6.84
C CYS A 125 -3.65 -8.67 -5.91
N ALA A 126 -4.88 -8.55 -6.41
CA ALA A 126 -6.01 -8.06 -5.60
C ALA A 126 -6.26 -8.91 -4.34
N GLN A 127 -6.11 -10.23 -4.45
CA GLN A 127 -6.26 -11.16 -3.33
C GLN A 127 -5.19 -10.93 -2.25
N GLU A 128 -3.92 -10.88 -2.64
CA GLU A 128 -2.80 -10.67 -1.71
C GLU A 128 -2.81 -9.27 -1.11
N HIS A 129 -3.20 -8.27 -1.89
CA HIS A 129 -3.37 -6.90 -1.39
C HIS A 129 -4.41 -6.83 -0.27
N ASN A 130 -5.55 -7.51 -0.44
CA ASN A 130 -6.57 -7.59 0.60
C ASN A 130 -6.06 -8.35 1.85
N LYS A 131 -5.38 -9.49 1.68
CA LYS A 131 -4.79 -10.25 2.78
C LYS A 131 -3.78 -9.42 3.58
N ILE A 132 -2.87 -8.72 2.90
CA ILE A 132 -1.87 -7.86 3.55
C ILE A 132 -2.56 -6.70 4.27
N ALA A 133 -3.55 -6.04 3.66
CA ALA A 133 -4.29 -4.97 4.32
C ALA A 133 -4.96 -5.45 5.62
N ILE A 134 -5.52 -6.66 5.63
CA ILE A 134 -6.10 -7.28 6.84
C ILE A 134 -5.01 -7.59 7.88
N CYS A 135 -3.86 -8.14 7.45
CA CYS A 135 -2.72 -8.39 8.34
C CYS A 135 -2.19 -7.10 8.99
N VAL A 136 -2.05 -6.03 8.22
CA VAL A 136 -1.64 -4.69 8.71
C VAL A 136 -2.64 -4.18 9.75
N GLN A 137 -3.95 -4.28 9.48
CA GLN A 137 -4.97 -3.89 10.46
C GLN A 137 -4.88 -4.69 11.77
N MET A 138 -4.67 -6.02 11.67
CA MET A 138 -4.48 -6.87 12.86
C MET A 138 -3.19 -6.51 13.61
N ALA A 139 -2.10 -6.21 12.90
CA ALA A 139 -0.81 -5.83 13.48
C ALA A 139 -0.88 -4.50 14.23
N HIS A 140 -1.53 -3.48 13.65
CA HIS A 140 -1.75 -2.20 14.34
C HIS A 140 -2.58 -2.38 15.61
N ARG A 141 -3.64 -3.20 15.57
CA ARG A 141 -4.46 -3.48 16.75
C ARG A 141 -3.69 -4.27 17.81
N ALA A 142 -2.81 -5.16 17.40
CA ALA A 142 -1.94 -5.91 18.31
C ALA A 142 -0.77 -5.09 18.87
N GLY A 143 -0.53 -3.89 18.33
CA GLY A 143 0.55 -3.01 18.79
C GLY A 143 1.93 -3.36 18.25
N LEU A 144 2.02 -4.13 17.17
CA LEU A 144 3.30 -4.61 16.61
C LEU A 144 4.07 -3.53 15.81
N LEU A 145 3.39 -2.42 15.45
CA LEU A 145 3.94 -1.35 14.60
C LEU A 145 3.97 -0.01 15.38
N PRO A 146 4.87 0.18 16.36
CA PRO A 146 4.91 1.38 17.18
C PRO A 146 5.37 2.63 16.41
N ASN A 147 6.28 2.46 15.45
CA ASN A 147 6.86 3.57 14.66
C ASN A 147 5.92 4.08 13.56
N HIS A 148 4.87 3.32 13.24
CA HIS A 148 3.94 3.64 12.16
C HIS A 148 2.62 4.20 12.71
N ARG A 149 2.72 5.31 13.45
CA ARG A 149 1.56 6.01 14.00
C ARG A 149 1.27 7.27 13.17
N PRO A 150 0.00 7.68 13.08
CA PRO A 150 -0.33 8.94 12.43
C PRO A 150 0.36 10.09 13.15
N ARG A 151 0.87 11.04 12.37
CA ARG A 151 1.47 12.27 12.90
C ARG A 151 0.39 13.09 13.58
N LEU A 152 0.69 13.53 14.81
CA LEU A 152 -0.16 14.43 15.55
C LEU A 152 0.19 15.87 15.15
N PRO A 153 -0.78 16.79 15.16
CA PRO A 153 -0.50 18.20 14.92
C PRO A 153 0.42 18.76 16.01
N GLU A 154 1.16 19.79 15.67
CA GLU A 154 2.08 20.46 16.58
C GLU A 154 1.34 20.96 17.83
N GLY A 155 1.94 20.76 19.01
CA GLY A 155 1.32 21.11 20.29
C GLY A 155 0.24 20.14 20.80
N HIS A 156 -0.13 19.10 20.05
CA HIS A 156 -1.10 18.11 20.54
C HIS A 156 -0.44 17.03 21.41
N THR A 157 -0.56 17.17 22.72
CA THR A 157 -0.24 16.10 23.67
C THR A 157 -1.45 15.18 23.85
N PRO A 158 -1.32 13.86 23.60
CA PRO A 158 -2.40 12.92 23.84
C PRO A 158 -2.81 12.96 25.32
N LYS A 159 -4.10 13.16 25.59
CA LYS A 159 -4.62 13.11 26.96
C LYS A 159 -4.27 11.75 27.60
N PRO A 160 -3.79 11.73 28.86
CA PRO A 160 -3.54 10.47 29.56
C PRO A 160 -4.85 9.68 29.61
N LYS A 161 -4.79 8.44 29.14
CA LYS A 161 -5.96 7.55 29.18
C LYS A 161 -6.11 7.03 30.61
N PRO A 162 -7.34 7.00 31.17
CA PRO A 162 -7.57 6.53 32.53
C PRO A 162 -7.19 5.05 32.69
N ASN A 163 -7.35 4.26 31.63
CA ASN A 163 -7.00 2.85 31.61
C ASN A 163 -5.93 2.57 30.54
N PRO A 164 -4.94 1.70 30.85
CA PRO A 164 -3.96 1.28 29.87
C PRO A 164 -4.63 0.51 28.71
N PRO A 165 -4.05 0.54 27.49
CA PRO A 165 -4.57 -0.24 26.38
C PRO A 165 -4.46 -1.74 26.69
N LEU A 166 -5.57 -2.46 26.50
CA LEU A 166 -5.60 -3.91 26.71
C LEU A 166 -4.83 -4.66 25.62
N ASN A 167 -3.96 -5.58 26.05
CA ASN A 167 -3.24 -6.51 25.19
C ASN A 167 -4.22 -7.37 24.38
N ARG A 168 -3.91 -7.55 23.09
CA ARG A 168 -4.78 -8.25 22.15
C ARG A 168 -4.02 -8.74 20.93
N TYR A 169 -4.59 -9.73 20.26
CA TYR A 169 -4.06 -10.28 19.02
C TYR A 169 -5.20 -10.89 18.20
N LEU A 170 -4.96 -11.16 16.91
CA LEU A 170 -5.95 -11.77 16.00
C LEU A 170 -7.30 -11.04 15.96
N THR A 171 -7.33 -9.72 16.17
CA THR A 171 -8.58 -8.96 16.27
C THR A 171 -9.14 -8.57 14.91
N ARG A 172 -10.31 -9.10 14.54
CA ARG A 172 -10.96 -8.85 13.24
C ARG A 172 -11.61 -7.48 13.12
N TYR A 173 -12.32 -7.04 14.16
CA TYR A 173 -13.12 -5.82 14.14
C TYR A 173 -12.45 -4.68 14.91
N SER A 174 -12.88 -3.45 14.63
CA SER A 174 -12.49 -2.30 15.44
C SER A 174 -13.13 -2.41 16.83
N LEU A 175 -12.46 -1.88 17.84
CA LEU A 175 -12.99 -1.87 19.21
C LEU A 175 -14.35 -1.21 19.33
N LYS A 176 -14.47 -0.02 18.74
CA LYS A 176 -15.64 0.83 18.91
C LYS A 176 -16.86 0.31 18.16
N SER A 177 -16.68 -0.61 17.20
CA SER A 177 -17.75 -1.15 16.38
C SER A 177 -18.41 -2.40 16.96
N VAL A 178 -17.76 -3.10 17.91
CA VAL A 178 -18.28 -4.37 18.44
C VAL A 178 -19.13 -4.10 19.68
N LYS A 179 -20.36 -4.61 19.67
CA LYS A 179 -21.26 -4.61 20.84
C LYS A 179 -21.09 -5.91 21.63
N PRO A 180 -21.26 -5.88 22.96
CA PRO A 180 -21.22 -7.10 23.78
C PRO A 180 -22.38 -8.04 23.43
N ILE A 181 -22.14 -9.34 23.49
CA ILE A 181 -23.16 -10.37 23.30
C ILE A 181 -23.81 -10.65 24.66
N TYR A 182 -24.95 -10.02 24.92
CA TYR A 182 -25.71 -10.25 26.16
C TYR A 182 -26.35 -11.64 26.22
N ARG A 183 -26.86 -12.14 25.10
CA ARG A 183 -27.50 -13.46 24.98
C ARG A 183 -26.72 -14.33 24.00
N LYS A 184 -26.04 -15.36 24.52
CA LYS A 184 -25.18 -16.25 23.70
C LYS A 184 -25.96 -17.29 22.89
N GLY A 185 -27.18 -17.63 23.31
CA GLY A 185 -27.98 -18.70 22.71
C GLY A 185 -27.59 -20.10 23.19
N LEU A 186 -28.42 -21.09 22.83
CA LEU A 186 -28.22 -22.51 23.13
C LEU A 186 -27.14 -23.12 22.22
N LYS A 187 -26.70 -24.35 22.50
CA LYS A 187 -25.55 -25.00 21.81
C LYS A 187 -25.67 -24.99 20.28
N TRP A 188 -26.86 -25.20 19.72
CA TRP A 188 -27.12 -25.26 18.27
C TRP A 188 -27.27 -23.88 17.60
N CYS A 189 -27.58 -22.83 18.35
CA CYS A 189 -27.74 -21.45 17.87
C CYS A 189 -26.77 -20.47 18.53
N LYS A 190 -25.63 -20.98 19.01
CA LYS A 190 -24.66 -20.20 19.78
C LYS A 190 -24.00 -19.12 18.91
N VAL A 191 -24.08 -17.86 19.35
CA VAL A 191 -23.35 -16.75 18.74
C VAL A 191 -21.89 -16.85 19.13
N ARG A 192 -21.04 -17.21 18.16
CA ARG A 192 -19.59 -17.40 18.36
C ARG A 192 -18.80 -16.12 18.16
N MET A 193 -17.70 -16.01 18.89
CA MET A 193 -16.79 -14.87 18.81
C MET A 193 -15.80 -15.06 17.65
N PRO A 194 -15.71 -14.09 16.73
CA PRO A 194 -14.81 -14.19 15.59
C PRO A 194 -13.37 -13.85 16.00
N VAL A 195 -12.44 -14.76 15.73
CA VAL A 195 -11.00 -14.61 15.97
C VAL A 195 -10.25 -14.80 14.65
N GLY A 196 -9.29 -13.94 14.35
CA GLY A 196 -8.58 -13.90 13.08
C GLY A 196 -9.48 -13.53 11.89
N HIS A 197 -9.02 -13.75 10.67
CA HIS A 197 -9.76 -13.39 9.45
C HIS A 197 -9.87 -14.57 8.46
N PRO A 198 -11.06 -14.82 7.85
CA PRO A 198 -11.26 -15.95 6.94
C PRO A 198 -10.42 -15.87 5.66
N ALA A 199 -9.96 -14.68 5.27
CA ALA A 199 -9.08 -14.50 4.11
C ALA A 199 -7.75 -15.26 4.24
N LEU A 200 -7.31 -15.54 5.47
CA LEU A 200 -6.08 -16.28 5.77
C LEU A 200 -6.34 -17.77 6.03
N LYS A 201 -7.55 -18.27 5.75
CA LYS A 201 -7.91 -19.67 6.00
C LYS A 201 -7.05 -20.67 5.21
N ASN A 202 -6.58 -20.25 4.03
CA ASN A 202 -5.79 -21.04 3.08
C ASN A 202 -4.29 -21.04 3.41
N ASN A 203 -3.88 -20.39 4.51
CA ASN A 203 -2.48 -20.40 4.93
C ASN A 203 -2.00 -21.83 5.18
N VAL A 204 -0.72 -22.06 4.92
CA VAL A 204 -0.04 -23.34 5.20
C VAL A 204 -0.23 -23.67 6.68
N ARG A 205 -0.53 -24.94 6.96
CA ARG A 205 -0.65 -25.45 8.32
C ARG A 205 0.29 -26.61 8.51
N TYR A 206 1.00 -26.55 9.61
CA TYR A 206 1.90 -27.61 10.04
C TYR A 206 1.22 -28.58 11.00
N SER A 207 0.00 -28.26 11.48
CA SER A 207 -0.78 -29.13 12.36
C SER A 207 -1.98 -29.74 11.64
N LEU A 208 -2.44 -30.89 12.14
CA LEU A 208 -3.62 -31.59 11.62
C LEU A 208 -4.94 -30.82 11.87
N LYS A 209 -4.97 -29.97 12.91
CA LYS A 209 -6.19 -29.25 13.30
C LYS A 209 -6.47 -28.08 12.38
N PRO A 210 -7.74 -27.80 12.06
CA PRO A 210 -8.06 -26.63 11.28
C PRO A 210 -7.93 -25.33 12.08
N ILE A 211 -7.73 -24.20 11.40
CA ILE A 211 -7.83 -22.86 12.01
C ILE A 211 -9.30 -22.60 12.30
N TYR A 212 -9.60 -22.52 13.59
CA TYR A 212 -10.89 -22.07 14.07
C TYR A 212 -10.91 -20.54 14.05
N THR A 213 -11.84 -19.96 13.29
CA THR A 213 -12.04 -18.50 13.23
C THR A 213 -13.25 -18.02 14.02
N LYS A 214 -13.94 -18.96 14.68
CA LYS A 214 -15.16 -18.74 15.47
C LYS A 214 -15.10 -19.60 16.73
N HIS A 215 -14.99 -18.97 17.90
CA HIS A 215 -14.89 -19.61 19.21
C HIS A 215 -16.19 -19.47 20.02
#